data_AF-A0A2J4RJ07-F1
#
_entry.id   AF-A0A2J4RJ07-F1
#
_cell.length_a   1.000
_cell.length_b   1.000
_cell.length_c   1.000
_cell.angle_alpha   90.00
_cell.angle_beta   90.00
_cell.angle_gamma   90.00
#
_symmetry.space_group_name_H-M   'P 1'
#
loop_
_entity.id
_entity.type
_entity.pdbx_description
1 polymer ?
#
loop_
_entity_poly.entity_id
_entity_poly.type
_entity_poly.pdbx_seq_one_letter_code
_entity_poly.pdbx_strand_id
1 'polypeptide(L)'
;NKADRATEESQRAFAAWWQTYAGDRRFVSATRGNIDPALLDLPRRNLAPLPASPEHAHGHGQKQGLAALSLPAHQRWRRSLNSGQGYHACGWIFDAETVFDTVALLEWARLAPVGRVKGVMRIAEGVVRINRQQRDLHIETQNVPPPDSRIELIADTETDWNALQASLLRIRLS
;
A
#
# COMPACT_ATOMS: atom_id res chain seq x y z
N ASN A 1 5.18 20.44 6.90
CA ASN A 1 4.23 19.94 7.94
C ASN A 1 5.03 19.54 9.18
N LYS A 2 4.40 19.51 10.36
CA LYS A 2 4.98 19.17 11.67
C LYS A 2 6.02 20.15 12.21
N ALA A 3 5.98 21.41 11.80
CA ALA A 3 6.89 22.42 12.36
C ALA A 3 6.71 22.59 13.88
N ASP A 4 5.52 22.30 14.40
CA ASP A 4 5.18 22.29 15.83
C ASP A 4 5.88 21.19 16.64
N ARG A 5 6.45 20.18 15.98
CA ARG A 5 7.22 19.10 16.62
C ARG A 5 8.68 19.05 16.19
N ALA A 6 9.13 20.04 15.42
CA ALA A 6 10.51 20.07 14.94
C ALA A 6 11.44 20.54 16.07
N THR A 7 12.45 19.72 16.40
CA THR A 7 13.51 20.10 17.34
C THR A 7 14.44 21.13 16.71
N GLU A 8 15.15 21.91 17.53
CA GLU A 8 16.15 22.88 17.05
C GLU A 8 17.24 22.22 16.20
N GLU A 9 17.65 21.01 16.55
CA GLU A 9 18.58 20.21 15.77
C GLU A 9 18.02 19.90 14.37
N SER A 10 16.77 19.43 14.30
CA SER A 10 16.11 19.12 13.02
C SER A 10 15.94 20.39 12.16
N GLN A 11 15.63 21.52 12.79
CA GLN A 11 15.51 22.81 12.11
C GLN A 11 16.85 23.27 11.53
N ARG A 12 17.95 23.14 12.29
CA ARG A 12 19.30 23.46 11.81
C ARG A 12 19.74 22.53 10.67
N ALA A 13 19.51 21.22 10.81
CA ALA A 13 19.83 20.25 9.77
C ALA A 13 19.04 20.54 8.48
N PHE A 14 17.75 20.85 8.60
CA PHE A 14 16.92 21.27 7.47
C PHE A 14 17.43 22.57 6.83
N ALA A 15 17.76 23.59 7.63
CA ALA A 15 18.27 24.86 7.10
C ALA A 15 19.58 24.67 6.32
N ALA A 16 20.52 23.88 6.86
CA ALA A 16 21.77 23.56 6.17
C ALA A 16 21.51 22.81 4.85
N TRP A 17 20.63 21.81 4.86
CA TRP A 17 20.23 21.10 3.64
C TRP A 17 19.55 22.02 2.63
N TRP A 18 18.67 22.92 3.09
CA TRP A 18 17.93 23.83 2.23
C TRP A 18 18.86 24.77 1.48
N GLN A 19 19.87 25.34 2.16
CA GLN A 19 20.85 26.21 1.52
C GLN A 19 21.60 25.51 0.38
N THR A 20 21.96 24.25 0.56
CA THR A 20 22.75 23.52 -0.43
C THR A 20 21.91 22.96 -1.58
N TYR A 21 20.69 22.49 -1.29
CA TYR A 21 19.95 21.66 -2.24
C TYR A 21 18.64 22.27 -2.71
N ALA A 22 18.06 23.29 -2.05
CA ALA A 22 16.70 23.72 -2.34
C ALA A 22 16.50 24.23 -3.78
N GLY A 23 17.50 24.90 -4.35
CA GLY A 23 17.35 25.61 -5.62
C GLY A 23 16.15 26.56 -5.57
N ASP A 24 15.33 26.57 -6.63
CA ASP A 24 14.17 27.46 -6.75
C ASP A 24 12.89 26.93 -6.05
N ARG A 25 13.02 25.90 -5.21
CA ARG A 25 11.87 25.30 -4.52
C ARG A 25 11.30 26.30 -3.52
N ARG A 26 9.96 26.37 -3.47
CA ARG A 26 9.26 27.14 -2.43
C ARG A 26 9.26 26.36 -1.13
N PHE A 27 9.67 26.99 -0.04
CA PHE A 27 9.44 26.47 1.31
C PHE A 27 8.10 26.95 1.84
N VAL A 28 7.30 26.03 2.39
CA VAL A 28 6.08 26.36 3.13
C VAL A 28 6.12 25.59 4.45
N SER A 29 6.20 26.32 5.56
CA SER A 29 6.06 25.73 6.88
C SER A 29 4.58 25.52 7.19
N ALA A 30 4.26 24.36 7.78
CA ALA A 30 2.89 24.01 8.16
C ALA A 30 2.91 23.29 9.51
N THR A 31 1.96 23.64 10.37
CA THR A 31 1.74 23.04 11.69
C THR A 31 0.37 22.40 11.74
N ARG A 32 0.25 21.28 12.47
CA ARG A 32 -1.03 20.59 12.68
C ARG A 32 -1.86 20.34 11.41
N GLY A 33 -1.19 20.03 10.30
CA GLY A 33 -1.85 19.75 9.02
C GLY A 33 -2.48 20.97 8.32
N ASN A 34 -2.28 22.20 8.81
CA ASN A 34 -2.75 23.40 8.14
C ASN A 34 -1.91 23.69 6.89
N ILE A 35 -2.33 23.12 5.76
CA ILE A 35 -1.68 23.26 4.46
C ILE A 35 -2.72 23.84 3.51
N ASP A 36 -2.39 24.96 2.88
CA ASP A 36 -3.25 25.62 1.91
C ASP A 36 -3.42 24.73 0.65
N PRO A 37 -4.65 24.30 0.31
CA PRO A 37 -4.91 23.50 -0.88
C PRO A 37 -4.48 24.16 -2.18
N ALA A 38 -4.48 25.50 -2.26
CA ALA A 38 -4.09 26.24 -3.46
C ALA A 38 -2.62 26.01 -3.84
N LEU A 39 -1.81 25.43 -2.96
CA LEU A 39 -0.45 24.97 -3.29
C LEU A 39 -0.43 23.90 -4.37
N LEU A 40 -1.52 23.13 -4.53
CA LEU A 40 -1.65 22.08 -5.55
C LEU A 40 -1.94 22.64 -6.94
N ASP A 41 -2.46 23.87 -7.04
CA ASP A 41 -2.77 24.54 -8.31
C ASP A 41 -1.56 25.27 -8.91
N LEU A 42 -0.45 25.36 -8.17
CA LEU A 42 0.76 26.03 -8.63
C LEU A 42 1.43 25.26 -9.77
N PRO A 43 1.95 25.97 -10.80
CA PRO A 43 2.59 25.31 -11.92
C PRO A 43 3.87 24.57 -11.50
N ARG A 44 4.13 23.43 -12.14
CA ARG A 44 5.37 22.68 -11.97
C ARG A 44 6.55 23.53 -12.45
N ARG A 45 7.44 23.92 -11.53
CA ARG A 45 8.66 24.68 -11.84
C ARG A 45 9.91 23.80 -11.99
N ASN A 46 9.96 22.66 -11.29
CA ASN A 46 11.12 21.77 -11.38
C ASN A 46 11.02 20.85 -12.61
N LEU A 47 11.82 21.16 -13.62
CA LEU A 47 11.95 20.38 -14.87
C LEU A 47 13.27 19.59 -14.93
N ALA A 48 14.08 19.60 -13.86
CA ALA A 48 15.34 18.89 -13.85
C ALA A 48 15.12 17.39 -14.06
N PRO A 49 15.85 16.74 -14.97
CA PRO A 49 15.82 15.29 -15.09
C PRO A 49 16.37 14.68 -13.79
N LEU A 50 15.54 13.89 -13.12
CA LEU A 50 15.96 13.17 -11.92
C LEU A 50 16.84 11.99 -12.34
N PRO A 51 17.91 11.68 -11.59
CA PRO A 51 18.70 10.48 -11.85
C PRO A 51 17.81 9.24 -11.71
N ALA A 52 17.90 8.32 -12.67
CA ALA A 52 17.22 7.05 -12.58
C ALA A 52 17.82 6.26 -11.41
N SER A 53 17.03 6.00 -10.36
CA SER A 53 17.43 5.03 -9.34
C SER A 53 17.09 3.63 -9.87
N PRO A 54 18.05 2.68 -9.89
CA PRO A 54 17.77 1.29 -10.22
C PRO A 54 16.67 0.68 -9.34
N GLU A 55 16.58 1.14 -8.09
CA GLU A 55 15.58 0.71 -7.10
C GLU A 55 14.21 1.39 -7.28
N HIS A 56 14.15 2.46 -8.07
CA HIS A 56 12.94 3.19 -8.46
C HIS A 56 12.82 3.32 -9.98
N ALA A 57 13.25 2.31 -10.72
CA ALA A 57 13.01 2.20 -12.16
C ALA A 57 11.52 1.91 -12.42
N HIS A 58 10.65 2.85 -12.06
CA HIS A 58 9.28 2.91 -12.51
C HIS A 58 9.33 3.47 -13.94
N GLY A 59 9.58 2.60 -14.91
CA GLY A 59 9.27 2.93 -16.30
C GLY A 59 7.83 3.42 -16.32
N HIS A 60 7.60 4.62 -16.87
CA HIS A 60 6.29 5.28 -17.00
C HIS A 60 5.24 4.49 -17.84
N GLY A 61 5.41 3.18 -18.02
CA GLY A 61 4.52 2.29 -18.74
C GLY A 61 4.18 0.96 -18.03
N GLN A 62 4.73 0.65 -16.84
CA GLN A 62 4.33 -0.57 -16.13
C GLN A 62 3.71 -0.25 -14.77
N LYS A 63 2.40 -0.38 -14.76
CA LYS A 63 1.51 -0.56 -13.62
C LYS A 63 1.95 -1.81 -12.80
N GLN A 64 3.09 -1.75 -12.13
CA GLN A 64 3.61 -2.82 -11.27
C GLN A 64 3.02 -2.63 -9.86
N GLY A 65 2.10 -3.51 -9.47
CA GLY A 65 1.46 -3.48 -8.15
C GLY A 65 0.05 -4.05 -8.15
N LEU A 66 -0.40 -4.59 -7.02
CA LEU A 66 -1.74 -5.19 -6.89
C LEU A 66 -2.87 -4.23 -7.28
N ALA A 67 -2.72 -2.93 -6.97
CA ALA A 67 -3.69 -1.90 -7.33
C ALA A 67 -3.89 -1.72 -8.84
N ALA A 68 -2.85 -2.03 -9.62
CA ALA A 68 -2.79 -1.75 -11.03
C ALA A 68 -3.18 -2.95 -11.91
N LEU A 69 -3.41 -4.11 -11.27
CA LEU A 69 -3.92 -5.31 -11.90
C LEU A 69 -5.42 -5.19 -12.20
N SER A 70 -5.76 -5.55 -13.43
CA SER A 70 -7.12 -5.89 -13.85
C SER A 70 -7.26 -7.41 -13.91
N LEU A 71 -8.44 -7.89 -13.53
CA LEU A 71 -8.82 -9.29 -13.65
C LEU A 71 -9.54 -9.47 -15.00
N PRO A 72 -9.01 -10.29 -15.93
CA PRO A 72 -9.75 -10.63 -17.15
C PRO A 72 -11.08 -11.32 -16.82
N ALA A 73 -12.14 -11.07 -17.59
CA ALA A 73 -13.50 -11.52 -17.27
C ALA A 73 -13.67 -13.04 -17.08
N HIS A 74 -12.73 -13.86 -17.59
CA HIS A 74 -12.75 -15.32 -17.47
C HIS A 74 -11.93 -15.85 -16.28
N GLN A 75 -11.24 -14.99 -15.54
CA GLN A 75 -10.42 -15.38 -14.38
C GLN A 75 -11.14 -14.98 -13.10
N ARG A 76 -11.23 -15.91 -12.16
CA ARG A 76 -11.84 -15.63 -10.85
C ARG A 76 -10.88 -14.98 -9.86
N TRP A 77 -9.59 -15.16 -10.09
CA TRP A 77 -8.55 -14.54 -9.29
C TRP A 77 -7.24 -14.46 -10.07
N ARG A 78 -6.35 -13.56 -9.64
CA ARG A 78 -4.99 -13.42 -10.18
C ARG A 78 -4.02 -13.09 -9.06
N ARG A 79 -2.79 -13.61 -9.18
CA ARG A 79 -1.67 -13.33 -8.27
C ARG A 79 -0.69 -12.33 -8.89
N SER A 80 -0.10 -11.51 -8.02
CA SER A 80 1.02 -10.61 -8.30
C SER A 80 2.17 -10.90 -7.35
N LEU A 81 3.39 -10.84 -7.87
CA LEU A 81 4.61 -10.83 -7.08
C LEU A 81 5.34 -9.51 -7.32
N ASN A 82 5.76 -8.88 -6.24
CA ASN A 82 6.59 -7.67 -6.30
C ASN A 82 7.75 -7.85 -5.32
N SER A 83 8.91 -7.31 -5.64
CA SER A 83 10.06 -7.24 -4.73
C SER A 83 10.78 -5.90 -4.90
N GLY A 84 11.38 -5.42 -3.82
CA GLY A 84 12.13 -4.16 -3.82
C GLY A 84 12.58 -3.77 -2.42
N GLN A 85 13.71 -3.07 -2.32
CA GLN A 85 14.24 -2.54 -1.05
C GLN A 85 14.40 -3.59 0.07
N GLY A 86 14.71 -4.84 -0.29
CA GLY A 86 14.84 -5.96 0.65
C GLY A 86 13.52 -6.60 1.11
N TYR A 87 12.38 -6.21 0.53
CA TYR A 87 11.07 -6.79 0.83
C TYR A 87 10.51 -7.56 -0.37
N HIS A 88 9.68 -8.56 -0.04
CA HIS A 88 8.92 -9.37 -0.97
C HIS A 88 7.44 -9.22 -0.68
N ALA A 89 6.64 -9.03 -1.73
CA ALA A 89 5.20 -8.92 -1.61
C ALA A 89 4.48 -9.89 -2.55
N CYS A 90 3.38 -10.45 -2.04
CA CYS A 90 2.47 -11.27 -2.82
C CYS A 90 1.05 -10.75 -2.65
N GLY A 91 0.43 -10.41 -3.77
CA GLY A 91 -0.92 -9.88 -3.83
C GLY A 91 -1.87 -10.80 -4.59
N TRP A 92 -3.11 -10.87 -4.14
CA TRP A 92 -4.20 -11.56 -4.83
C TRP A 92 -5.37 -10.61 -5.06
N ILE A 93 -5.89 -10.65 -6.28
CA ILE A 93 -7.16 -10.01 -6.67
C ILE A 93 -8.17 -11.11 -6.98
N PHE A 94 -9.40 -10.93 -6.54
CA PHE A 94 -10.53 -11.83 -6.80
C PHE A 94 -11.67 -11.05 -7.43
N ASP A 95 -12.48 -11.73 -8.25
CA ASP A 95 -13.67 -11.14 -8.87
C ASP A 95 -14.70 -10.63 -7.83
N ALA A 96 -15.72 -9.93 -8.33
CA ALA A 96 -16.81 -9.40 -7.52
C ALA A 96 -17.73 -10.50 -6.93
N GLU A 97 -17.62 -11.75 -7.40
CA GLU A 97 -18.50 -12.85 -7.01
C GLU A 97 -17.88 -13.73 -5.92
N THR A 98 -16.57 -13.62 -5.72
CA THR A 98 -15.83 -14.36 -4.70
C THR A 98 -16.12 -13.80 -3.32
N VAL A 99 -16.80 -14.59 -2.50
CA VAL A 99 -17.09 -14.28 -1.09
C VAL A 99 -16.20 -15.12 -0.20
N PHE A 100 -15.66 -14.55 0.86
CA PHE A 100 -14.81 -15.23 1.83
C PHE A 100 -15.57 -15.50 3.13
N ASP A 101 -15.21 -16.58 3.82
CA ASP A 101 -15.60 -16.81 5.20
C ASP A 101 -14.90 -15.76 6.09
N THR A 102 -15.69 -14.96 6.80
CA THR A 102 -15.19 -13.82 7.58
C THR A 102 -14.23 -14.27 8.69
N VAL A 103 -14.57 -15.33 9.43
CA VAL A 103 -13.75 -15.78 10.57
C VAL A 103 -12.46 -16.40 10.08
N ALA A 104 -12.54 -17.31 9.13
CA ALA A 104 -11.38 -17.99 8.57
C ALA A 104 -10.43 -17.02 7.87
N LEU A 105 -10.94 -15.98 7.21
CA LEU A 105 -10.13 -14.92 6.60
C LEU A 105 -9.37 -14.10 7.63
N LEU A 106 -10.04 -13.70 8.72
CA LEU A 106 -9.40 -12.94 9.79
C LEU A 106 -8.33 -13.78 10.52
N GLU A 107 -8.59 -15.07 10.75
CA GLU A 107 -7.61 -15.99 11.30
C GLU A 107 -6.42 -16.20 10.37
N TRP A 108 -6.68 -16.42 9.07
CA TRP A 108 -5.64 -16.52 8.05
C TRP A 108 -4.75 -15.29 8.03
N ALA A 109 -5.37 -14.10 8.03
CA ALA A 109 -4.65 -12.83 8.04
C ALA A 109 -3.89 -12.59 9.35
N ARG A 110 -4.37 -13.12 10.48
CA ARG A 110 -3.70 -13.05 11.78
C ARG A 110 -2.50 -13.99 11.88
N LEU A 111 -2.57 -15.16 11.28
CA LEU A 111 -1.55 -16.22 11.39
C LEU A 111 -0.50 -16.20 10.27
N ALA A 112 -0.75 -15.48 9.17
CA ALA A 112 0.22 -15.38 8.07
C ALA A 112 1.61 -14.94 8.59
N PRO A 113 2.71 -15.65 8.28
CA PRO A 113 4.04 -15.40 8.82
C PRO A 113 4.75 -14.28 8.04
N VAL A 114 4.14 -13.09 8.01
CA VAL A 114 4.64 -11.93 7.27
C VAL A 114 4.53 -10.66 8.10
N GLY A 115 5.42 -9.70 7.85
CA GLY A 115 5.45 -8.43 8.60
C GLY A 115 4.24 -7.52 8.34
N ARG A 116 3.53 -7.66 7.20
CA ARG A 116 2.39 -6.79 6.88
C ARG A 116 1.31 -7.50 6.05
N VAL A 117 0.05 -7.18 6.36
CA VAL A 117 -1.14 -7.58 5.57
C VAL A 117 -1.98 -6.34 5.30
N LYS A 118 -2.41 -6.14 4.06
CA LYS A 118 -3.41 -5.14 3.67
C LYS A 118 -4.47 -5.81 2.83
N GLY A 119 -5.74 -5.67 3.19
CA GLY A 119 -6.83 -6.30 2.45
C GLY A 119 -8.11 -5.47 2.43
N VAL A 120 -8.83 -5.56 1.32
CA VAL A 120 -10.23 -5.17 1.17
C VAL A 120 -10.92 -6.39 0.59
N MET A 121 -11.69 -7.09 1.41
CA MET A 121 -12.18 -8.43 1.09
C MET A 121 -13.70 -8.47 1.19
N ARG A 122 -14.33 -9.07 0.18
CA ARG A 122 -15.76 -9.33 0.17
C ARG A 122 -16.08 -10.48 1.12
N ILE A 123 -17.03 -10.23 2.00
CA ILE A 123 -17.61 -11.20 2.94
C ILE A 123 -19.13 -11.20 2.79
N ALA A 124 -19.82 -12.15 3.41
CA ALA A 124 -21.28 -12.26 3.31
C ALA A 124 -21.98 -10.96 3.76
N GLU A 125 -21.43 -10.29 4.77
CA GLU A 125 -21.96 -9.06 5.36
C GLU A 125 -21.64 -7.80 4.53
N GLY A 126 -20.78 -7.90 3.51
CA GLY A 126 -20.33 -6.77 2.70
C GLY A 126 -18.82 -6.78 2.49
N VAL A 127 -18.11 -5.93 3.21
CA VAL A 127 -16.64 -5.79 3.11
C VAL A 127 -15.97 -5.83 4.47
N VAL A 128 -14.80 -6.47 4.52
CA VAL A 128 -13.83 -6.34 5.61
C VAL A 128 -12.54 -5.72 5.09
N ARG A 129 -12.07 -4.68 5.78
CA ARG A 129 -10.77 -4.06 5.56
C ARG A 129 -9.81 -4.53 6.64
N ILE A 130 -8.67 -5.05 6.20
CA ILE A 130 -7.64 -5.63 7.04
C ILE A 130 -6.39 -4.77 6.89
N ASN A 131 -5.85 -4.27 8.00
CA ASN A 131 -4.53 -3.67 8.03
C ASN A 131 -3.78 -4.24 9.23
N ARG A 132 -2.87 -5.16 8.96
CA ARG A 132 -1.99 -5.75 9.97
C ARG A 132 -0.58 -5.25 9.77
N GLN A 133 0.04 -4.73 10.81
CA GLN A 133 1.48 -4.46 10.87
C GLN A 133 2.07 -5.23 12.04
N GLN A 134 2.98 -6.15 11.75
CA GLN A 134 3.48 -7.13 12.72
C GLN A 134 2.32 -7.86 13.39
N ARG A 135 2.11 -7.63 14.71
CA ARG A 135 1.03 -8.24 15.49
C ARG A 135 -0.18 -7.32 15.65
N ASP A 136 -0.07 -6.05 15.26
CA ASP A 136 -1.13 -5.07 15.40
C ASP A 136 -2.10 -5.21 14.23
N LEU A 137 -3.31 -5.71 14.53
CA LEU A 137 -4.35 -5.97 13.55
C LEU A 137 -5.50 -4.98 13.73
N HIS A 138 -5.73 -4.16 12.71
CA HIS A 138 -6.89 -3.28 12.60
C HIS A 138 -7.89 -3.83 11.58
N ILE A 139 -9.17 -3.83 11.95
CA ILE A 139 -10.26 -4.37 11.15
C ILE A 139 -11.39 -3.35 11.09
N GLU A 140 -11.93 -3.14 9.89
CA GLU A 140 -13.15 -2.35 9.68
C GLU A 140 -14.13 -3.12 8.79
N THR A 141 -15.41 -3.08 9.14
CA THR A 141 -16.47 -3.70 8.33
C THR A 141 -17.47 -2.65 7.85
N GLN A 142 -18.03 -2.86 6.66
CA GLN A 142 -19.13 -2.06 6.12
C GLN A 142 -20.09 -2.97 5.34
N ASN A 143 -21.38 -2.62 5.36
CA ASN A 143 -22.43 -3.42 4.71
C ASN A 143 -22.56 -3.16 3.20
N VAL A 144 -21.49 -2.69 2.57
CA VAL A 144 -21.42 -2.42 1.13
C VAL A 144 -20.26 -3.23 0.57
N PRO A 145 -20.52 -4.20 -0.32
CA PRO A 145 -19.47 -5.04 -0.85
C PRO A 145 -18.54 -4.26 -1.78
N PRO A 146 -17.25 -4.64 -1.88
CA PRO A 146 -16.30 -3.93 -2.73
C PRO A 146 -16.46 -4.36 -4.21
N PRO A 147 -16.02 -3.55 -5.19
CA PRO A 147 -16.08 -3.94 -6.60
C PRO A 147 -15.26 -5.20 -6.91
N ASP A 148 -14.17 -5.42 -6.19
CA ASP A 148 -13.35 -6.63 -6.20
C ASP A 148 -12.73 -6.86 -4.82
N SER A 149 -12.23 -8.08 -4.54
CA SER A 149 -11.44 -8.33 -3.33
C SER A 149 -9.96 -8.26 -3.65
N ARG A 150 -9.17 -7.59 -2.81
CA ARG A 150 -7.73 -7.44 -2.97
C ARG A 150 -7.04 -7.63 -1.63
N ILE A 151 -6.00 -8.47 -1.58
CA ILE A 151 -5.16 -8.63 -0.40
C ILE A 151 -3.69 -8.75 -0.78
N GLU A 152 -2.83 -8.04 -0.06
CA GLU A 152 -1.38 -8.03 -0.25
C GLU A 152 -0.68 -8.32 1.07
N LEU A 153 0.27 -9.25 1.00
CA LEU A 153 1.17 -9.63 2.08
C LEU A 153 2.57 -9.12 1.75
N ILE A 154 3.28 -8.59 2.75
CA ILE A 154 4.65 -8.10 2.61
C ILE A 154 5.52 -8.73 3.70
N ALA A 155 6.62 -9.34 3.28
CA ALA A 155 7.62 -9.99 4.12
C ALA A 155 9.01 -9.42 3.83
N ASP A 156 9.86 -9.40 4.86
CA ASP A 156 11.30 -9.12 4.80
C ASP A 156 12.14 -10.40 4.60
N THR A 157 11.48 -11.56 4.52
CA THR A 157 12.08 -12.88 4.35
C THR A 157 11.39 -13.66 3.23
N GLU A 158 12.05 -14.73 2.76
CA GLU A 158 11.44 -15.67 1.84
C GLU A 158 10.22 -16.33 2.49
N THR A 159 9.10 -16.32 1.77
CA THR A 159 7.79 -16.78 2.27
C THR A 159 7.19 -17.77 1.29
N ASP A 160 6.62 -18.86 1.80
CA ASP A 160 5.86 -19.80 0.98
C ASP A 160 4.50 -19.22 0.58
N TRP A 161 4.54 -18.44 -0.49
CA TRP A 161 3.35 -17.84 -1.09
C TRP A 161 2.36 -18.87 -1.64
N ASN A 162 2.81 -20.07 -2.00
CA ASN A 162 1.92 -21.11 -2.53
C ASN A 162 1.07 -21.70 -1.40
N ALA A 163 1.65 -21.95 -0.23
CA ALA A 163 0.89 -22.36 0.96
C ALA A 163 -0.12 -21.30 1.40
N LEU A 164 0.28 -20.03 1.40
CA LEU A 164 -0.61 -18.90 1.71
C LEU A 164 -1.74 -18.76 0.69
N GLN A 165 -1.44 -18.90 -0.60
CA GLN A 165 -2.45 -18.92 -1.65
C GLN A 165 -3.42 -20.09 -1.46
N ALA A 166 -2.92 -21.31 -1.29
CA ALA A 166 -3.76 -22.49 -1.17
C ALA A 166 -4.72 -22.40 0.03
N SER A 167 -4.25 -21.89 1.16
CA SER A 167 -5.09 -21.66 2.34
C SER A 167 -6.11 -20.52 2.13
N LEU A 168 -5.72 -19.41 1.49
CA LEU A 168 -6.64 -18.33 1.13
C LEU A 168 -7.74 -18.79 0.16
N LEU A 169 -7.40 -19.64 -0.82
CA LEU A 169 -8.38 -20.15 -1.80
C LEU A 169 -9.39 -21.12 -1.19
N ARG A 170 -9.04 -21.81 -0.08
CA ARG A 170 -9.90 -22.77 0.62
C ARG A 170 -10.98 -22.12 1.47
N ILE A 171 -10.78 -20.89 1.90
CA ILE A 171 -11.71 -20.15 2.77
C ILE A 171 -12.73 -19.32 1.99
N ARG A 172 -12.83 -19.54 0.68
CA ARG A 172 -13.88 -18.95 -0.17
C ARG A 172 -15.17 -19.74 -0.02
N LEU A 173 -16.28 -19.03 0.00
CA LEU A 173 -17.64 -19.56 0.03
C LEU A 173 -18.24 -19.68 -1.37
N SER A 174 -17.79 -18.83 -2.30
CA SER A 174 -18.20 -18.83 -3.71
C SER A 174 -17.03 -18.63 -4.64
#